data_AF-A0A9D7RP74-F1
#
_entry.id   AF-A0A9D7RP74-F1
#
_cell.length_a   1.000
_cell.length_b   1.000
_cell.length_c   1.000
_cell.angle_alpha   90.00
_cell.angle_beta   90.00
_cell.angle_gamma   90.00
#
_symmetry.space_group_name_H-M   'P 1'
#
loop_
_entity.id
_entity.type
_entity.pdbx_description
1 polymer ?
#
loop_
_entity_poly.entity_id
_entity_poly.type
_entity_poly.pdbx_seq_one_letter_code
_entity_poly.pdbx_strand_id
1 'polypeptide(L)'
;MNKRSINWLWALALCLCALCTMHAQAQSPNVHGEYALRITGLTSELRDALTRDLDRSGEARVVFACVPAGILVVADTRDRSSELLIETIQEVLDQRDRNVLVEHLSWTVQQAELACANTRNR
;
A
#
# COMPACT_ATOMS: atom_id res chain seq x y z
N MET A 1 39.12 11.60 45.99
CA MET A 1 39.17 11.93 44.55
C MET A 1 38.72 10.70 43.76
N ASN A 2 37.40 10.49 43.63
CA ASN A 2 36.82 9.28 43.03
C ASN A 2 36.64 9.46 41.51
N LYS A 3 37.73 9.32 40.75
CA LYS A 3 37.71 9.38 39.28
C LYS A 3 37.03 8.18 38.59
N ARG A 4 36.66 7.13 39.34
CA ARG A 4 36.14 5.87 38.80
C ARG A 4 34.61 5.83 38.59
N SER A 5 33.84 6.64 39.31
CA SER A 5 32.37 6.60 39.26
C SER A 5 31.76 7.41 38.11
N ILE A 6 32.53 8.33 37.49
CA ILE A 6 32.04 9.18 36.40
C ILE A 6 31.98 8.43 35.06
N ASN A 7 32.95 7.56 34.75
CA ASN A 7 32.98 6.86 33.46
C ASN A 7 31.82 5.87 33.26
N TRP A 8 31.24 5.34 34.35
CA TRP A 8 30.12 4.39 34.24
C TRP A 8 28.80 5.08 33.88
N LEU A 9 28.58 6.32 34.32
CA LEU A 9 27.37 7.06 33.98
C LEU A 9 27.31 7.40 32.49
N TRP A 10 28.44 7.72 31.87
CA TRP A 10 28.53 7.98 30.43
C TRP A 10 28.35 6.71 29.58
N ALA A 11 28.89 5.56 30.01
CA ALA A 11 28.73 4.30 29.31
C ALA A 11 27.27 3.80 29.30
N LEU A 12 26.54 4.03 30.39
CA LEU A 12 25.13 3.65 30.52
C LEU A 12 24.21 4.55 29.66
N ALA A 13 24.51 5.84 29.58
CA ALA A 13 23.78 6.78 28.73
C ALA A 13 23.98 6.49 27.22
N LEU A 14 25.17 6.05 26.82
CA LEU A 14 25.46 5.73 25.41
C LEU A 14 24.76 4.43 24.96
N CYS A 15 24.64 3.46 25.86
CA CYS A 15 23.95 2.19 25.59
C CYS A 15 22.42 2.37 25.45
N LEU A 16 21.84 3.31 26.21
CA LEU A 16 20.40 3.61 26.12
C LEU A 16 20.01 4.26 24.78
N CYS A 17 20.88 5.09 24.19
CA CYS A 17 20.62 5.74 22.90
C CYS A 17 20.64 4.76 21.71
N ALA A 18 21.41 3.67 21.80
CA ALA A 18 21.51 2.67 20.74
C ALA A 18 20.26 1.77 20.62
N LEU A 19 19.45 1.69 21.68
CA LEU A 19 18.20 0.90 21.68
C LEU A 19 17.01 1.66 21.06
N CYS A 20 17.09 2.97 20.88
CA CYS A 20 16.00 3.77 20.31
C CYS A 20 16.01 3.87 18.78
N THR A 21 17.04 3.37 18.09
CA THR A 21 17.10 3.42 16.61
C THR A 21 16.45 2.22 15.93
N MET A 22 15.92 1.25 16.69
CA MET A 22 15.19 0.12 16.14
C MET A 22 13.69 0.31 16.28
N HIS A 23 13.02 0.49 15.14
CA HIS A 23 11.55 0.48 14.93
C HIS A 23 10.80 1.82 15.05
N ALA A 24 11.33 2.88 14.44
CA ALA A 24 10.41 3.78 13.74
C ALA A 24 9.99 3.13 12.40
N GLN A 25 9.27 2.00 12.46
CA GLN A 25 8.35 1.70 11.38
C GLN A 25 7.28 2.76 11.51
N ALA A 26 7.44 3.86 10.77
CA ALA A 26 6.36 4.79 10.53
C ALA A 26 5.22 3.96 9.97
N GLN A 27 4.30 3.58 10.83
CA GLN A 27 2.99 3.08 10.45
C GLN A 27 2.39 4.26 9.70
N SER A 28 2.56 4.29 8.37
CA SER A 28 1.78 5.23 7.57
C SER A 28 0.34 4.93 7.92
N PRO A 29 -0.39 5.90 8.46
CA PRO A 29 -1.81 5.71 8.70
C PRO A 29 -2.39 5.25 7.36
N ASN A 30 -3.24 4.21 7.42
CA ASN A 30 -4.08 3.84 6.29
C ASN A 30 -4.77 5.15 5.87
N VAL A 31 -4.29 5.77 4.79
CA VAL A 31 -4.76 7.10 4.38
C VAL A 31 -6.23 6.88 4.11
N HIS A 32 -7.08 7.54 4.90
CA HIS A 32 -8.52 7.33 4.81
C HIS A 32 -8.93 7.57 3.35
N GLY A 33 -9.46 6.53 2.70
CA GLY A 33 -9.82 6.53 1.29
C GLY A 33 -8.88 5.76 0.35
N GLU A 34 -7.76 5.20 0.78
CA GLU A 34 -6.92 4.34 -0.08
C GLU A 34 -7.23 2.86 0.15
N TYR A 35 -7.46 2.11 -0.94
CA TYR A 35 -7.79 0.70 -0.93
C TYR A 35 -6.87 -0.09 -1.84
N ALA A 36 -6.19 -1.09 -1.27
CA ALA A 36 -5.34 -2.00 -2.02
C ALA A 36 -6.13 -3.24 -2.44
N LEU A 37 -6.00 -3.61 -3.71
CA LEU A 37 -6.71 -4.71 -4.35
C LEU A 37 -5.69 -5.63 -5.01
N ARG A 38 -5.91 -6.93 -4.90
CA ARG A 38 -5.28 -7.94 -5.73
C ARG A 38 -6.22 -8.30 -6.86
N ILE A 39 -5.72 -8.20 -8.08
CA ILE A 39 -6.47 -8.51 -9.30
C ILE A 39 -5.72 -9.64 -10.01
N THR A 40 -6.32 -10.83 -10.00
CA THR A 40 -5.78 -11.99 -10.70
C THR A 40 -5.89 -11.78 -12.20
N GLY A 41 -4.79 -11.94 -12.93
CA GLY A 41 -4.76 -11.69 -14.38
C GLY A 41 -4.73 -10.21 -14.77
N LEU A 42 -4.35 -9.31 -13.86
CA LEU A 42 -4.18 -7.89 -14.18
C LEU A 42 -3.19 -7.72 -15.33
N THR A 43 -3.67 -7.24 -16.48
CA THR A 43 -2.84 -6.87 -17.63
C THR A 43 -2.62 -5.36 -17.68
N SER A 44 -1.63 -4.91 -18.46
CA SER A 44 -1.44 -3.47 -18.69
C SER A 44 -2.67 -2.83 -19.33
N GLU A 45 -3.32 -3.52 -20.27
CA GLU A 45 -4.54 -3.05 -20.92
C GLU A 45 -5.69 -2.89 -19.92
N LEU A 46 -5.88 -3.88 -19.03
CA LEU A 46 -6.89 -3.82 -17.99
C LEU A 46 -6.63 -2.68 -17.01
N ARG A 47 -5.38 -2.50 -16.60
CA ARG A 47 -4.94 -1.40 -15.74
C ARG A 47 -5.23 -0.04 -16.39
N ASP A 48 -4.83 0.16 -17.64
CA ASP A 48 -5.02 1.45 -18.32
C ASP A 48 -6.51 1.75 -18.52
N ALA A 49 -7.30 0.71 -18.74
CA ALA A 49 -8.72 0.86 -18.95
C ALA A 49 -9.47 1.12 -17.63
N LEU A 50 -9.07 0.50 -16.52
CA LEU A 50 -9.53 0.85 -15.17
C LEU A 50 -9.19 2.30 -14.82
N THR A 51 -7.95 2.74 -15.07
CA THR A 51 -7.55 4.13 -14.84
C THR A 51 -8.46 5.09 -15.60
N ARG A 52 -8.71 4.86 -16.89
CA ARG A 52 -9.60 5.72 -17.69
C ARG A 52 -11.04 5.76 -17.18
N ASP A 53 -11.60 4.63 -16.77
CA ASP A 53 -12.99 4.59 -16.32
C ASP A 53 -13.17 5.23 -14.95
N LEU A 54 -12.25 4.99 -14.02
CA LEU A 54 -12.24 5.63 -12.71
C LEU A 54 -12.02 7.15 -12.83
N ASP A 55 -11.09 7.58 -13.67
CA ASP A 55 -10.88 9.01 -13.93
C ASP A 55 -12.11 9.66 -14.60
N ARG A 56 -12.81 8.93 -15.49
CA ARG A 56 -14.03 9.43 -16.15
C ARG A 56 -15.22 9.52 -15.18
N SER A 57 -15.38 8.54 -14.30
CA SER A 57 -16.47 8.54 -13.31
C SER A 57 -16.23 9.61 -12.24
N GLY A 58 -14.97 9.95 -11.98
CA GLY A 58 -14.57 10.89 -10.93
C GLY A 58 -14.99 10.39 -9.55
N GLU A 59 -15.08 9.08 -9.37
CA GLU A 59 -15.45 8.42 -8.12
C GLU A 59 -14.20 7.96 -7.37
N ALA A 60 -13.22 7.43 -8.11
CA ALA A 60 -11.95 7.01 -7.56
C ALA A 60 -10.83 7.31 -8.55
N ARG A 61 -9.58 7.17 -8.10
CA ARG A 61 -8.40 7.28 -8.96
C ARG A 61 -7.42 6.17 -8.65
N VAL A 62 -6.73 5.66 -9.66
CA VAL A 62 -5.60 4.75 -9.43
C VAL A 62 -4.43 5.57 -8.91
N VAL A 63 -3.91 5.21 -7.73
CA VAL A 63 -2.72 5.85 -7.13
C VAL A 63 -1.46 4.99 -7.28
N PHE A 64 -1.63 3.68 -7.36
CA PHE A 64 -0.53 2.75 -7.62
C PHE A 64 -1.03 1.52 -8.40
N ALA A 65 -0.19 0.99 -9.28
CA ALA A 65 -0.47 -0.26 -9.98
C ALA A 65 0.80 -1.05 -10.24
N CYS A 66 0.77 -2.34 -9.93
CA CYS A 66 1.81 -3.30 -10.23
C CYS A 66 1.21 -4.49 -10.99
N VAL A 67 1.19 -4.38 -12.31
CA VAL A 67 0.70 -5.40 -13.25
C VAL A 67 1.32 -6.79 -13.00
N PRO A 68 2.64 -6.99 -12.96
CA PRO A 68 3.22 -8.32 -12.78
C PRO A 68 2.91 -8.96 -11.42
N ALA A 69 2.62 -8.15 -10.40
CA ALA A 69 2.22 -8.65 -9.07
C ALA A 69 0.70 -8.75 -8.92
N GLY A 70 -0.08 -8.30 -9.90
CA GLY A 70 -1.54 -8.24 -9.83
C GLY A 70 -2.03 -7.31 -8.72
N ILE A 71 -1.36 -6.19 -8.44
CA ILE A 71 -1.73 -5.28 -7.35
C ILE A 71 -2.22 -3.95 -7.95
N LEU A 72 -3.31 -3.42 -7.41
CA LEU A 72 -3.85 -2.11 -7.72
C LEU A 72 -4.17 -1.39 -6.42
N VAL A 73 -3.82 -0.11 -6.30
CA VAL A 73 -4.26 0.73 -5.20
C VAL A 73 -5.03 1.91 -5.76
N VAL A 74 -6.21 2.11 -5.20
CA VAL A 74 -7.19 3.11 -5.62
C VAL A 74 -7.48 4.04 -4.46
N ALA A 75 -7.48 5.33 -4.72
CA ALA A 75 -7.94 6.33 -3.77
C ALA A 75 -9.36 6.73 -4.13
N ASP A 76 -10.26 6.64 -3.16
CA ASP A 76 -11.59 7.22 -3.21
C ASP A 76 -11.48 8.75 -3.20
N THR A 77 -12.27 9.39 -4.05
CA THR A 77 -12.33 10.85 -4.15
C THR A 77 -13.59 11.44 -3.52
N ARG A 78 -14.55 10.59 -3.16
CA ARG A 78 -15.87 10.94 -2.64
C ARG A 78 -16.14 10.41 -1.23
N ASP A 79 -15.14 9.82 -0.58
CA ASP A 79 -15.23 9.27 0.78
C ASP A 79 -16.41 8.27 0.92
N ARG A 80 -16.59 7.42 -0.09
CA ARG A 80 -17.61 6.36 -0.11
C ARG A 80 -17.14 5.18 0.73
N SER A 81 -18.06 4.25 0.97
CA SER A 81 -17.68 2.96 1.55
C SER A 81 -16.77 2.20 0.58
N SER A 82 -15.78 1.52 1.14
CA SER A 82 -14.87 0.63 0.40
C SER A 82 -15.62 -0.40 -0.44
N GLU A 83 -16.77 -0.85 0.05
CA GLU A 83 -17.61 -1.88 -0.56
C GLU A 83 -18.22 -1.42 -1.89
N LEU A 84 -18.75 -0.18 -1.96
CA LEU A 84 -19.29 0.40 -3.20
C LEU A 84 -18.19 0.62 -4.26
N LEU A 85 -17.00 0.97 -3.80
CA LEU A 85 -15.85 1.19 -4.67
C LEU A 85 -15.35 -0.14 -5.26
N ILE A 86 -15.33 -1.19 -4.45
CA ILE A 86 -15.01 -2.56 -4.90
C ILE A 86 -16.06 -3.05 -5.90
N GLU A 87 -17.34 -2.86 -5.63
CA GLU A 87 -18.43 -3.24 -6.55
C GLU A 87 -18.28 -2.54 -7.91
N THR A 88 -17.97 -1.24 -7.90
CA THR A 88 -17.71 -0.47 -9.14
C THR A 88 -16.54 -1.04 -9.93
N ILE A 89 -15.44 -1.38 -9.24
CA ILE A 89 -14.26 -1.98 -9.88
C ILE A 89 -14.57 -3.37 -10.41
N GLN A 90 -15.31 -4.19 -9.66
CA GLN A 90 -15.77 -5.50 -10.10
C GLN A 90 -16.67 -5.40 -11.34
N GLU A 91 -17.60 -4.46 -11.39
CA GLU A 91 -18.45 -4.26 -12.57
C GLU A 91 -17.62 -3.92 -13.82
N VAL A 92 -16.65 -3.01 -13.71
CA VAL A 92 -15.75 -2.67 -14.82
C VAL A 92 -14.90 -3.87 -15.26
N LEU A 93 -14.50 -4.71 -14.32
CA LEU A 93 -13.73 -5.93 -14.60
C LEU A 93 -14.60 -7.01 -15.27
N ASP A 94 -15.79 -7.26 -14.77
CA ASP A 94 -16.75 -8.24 -15.31
C ASP A 94 -17.17 -7.92 -16.74
N GLN A 95 -17.29 -6.63 -17.07
CA GLN A 95 -17.57 -6.19 -18.44
C GLN A 95 -16.44 -6.51 -19.43
N ARG A 96 -15.20 -6.72 -18.95
CA ARG A 96 -14.02 -6.93 -19.78
C ARG A 96 -13.53 -8.36 -19.78
N ASP A 97 -13.41 -8.97 -18.62
CA ASP A 97 -12.91 -10.33 -18.46
C ASP A 97 -13.53 -11.01 -17.25
N ARG A 98 -14.34 -12.04 -17.52
CA ARG A 98 -15.09 -12.80 -16.51
C ARG A 98 -14.21 -13.72 -15.65
N ASN A 99 -12.92 -13.86 -15.96
CA ASN A 99 -12.01 -14.69 -15.17
C ASN A 99 -11.17 -13.90 -14.16
N VAL A 100 -11.43 -12.60 -14.02
CA VAL A 100 -10.69 -11.74 -13.11
C VAL A 100 -11.23 -11.90 -11.68
N LEU A 101 -10.35 -12.28 -10.75
CA LEU A 101 -10.66 -12.35 -9.33
C LEU A 101 -10.10 -11.12 -8.61
N VAL A 102 -10.96 -10.45 -7.86
CA VAL A 102 -10.61 -9.29 -7.03
C VAL A 102 -10.60 -9.71 -5.56
N GLU A 103 -9.45 -9.56 -4.90
CA GLU A 103 -9.29 -9.75 -3.46
C GLU A 103 -8.90 -8.43 -2.82
N HIS A 104 -9.57 -8.07 -1.73
CA HIS A 104 -9.23 -6.87 -0.97
C HIS A 104 -8.03 -7.13 -0.04
N LEU A 105 -7.07 -6.22 -0.07
CA LEU A 105 -5.88 -6.28 0.76
C LEU A 105 -5.94 -5.16 1.80
N SER A 106 -5.72 -5.51 3.05
CA SER A 106 -5.55 -4.52 4.13
C SER A 106 -4.19 -3.80 4.06
N TRP A 107 -3.65 -3.60 2.85
CA TRP A 107 -2.32 -3.07 2.60
C TRP A 107 -2.32 -1.57 2.38
N THR A 108 -1.26 -0.90 2.83
CA THR A 108 -0.99 0.48 2.43
C THR A 108 -0.33 0.54 1.04
N VAL A 109 -0.29 1.73 0.43
CA VAL A 109 0.48 1.97 -0.81
C VAL A 109 1.93 1.50 -0.67
N GLN A 110 2.59 1.79 0.46
CA GLN A 110 3.99 1.39 0.68
C GLN A 110 4.17 -0.13 0.73
N GLN A 111 3.19 -0.86 1.29
CA GLN A 111 3.22 -2.32 1.30
C GLN A 111 3.02 -2.90 -0.10
N ALA A 112 2.12 -2.29 -0.90
CA ALA A 112 1.93 -2.64 -2.31
C ALA A 112 3.19 -2.39 -3.15
N GLU A 113 3.86 -1.26 -2.95
CA GLU A 113 5.13 -0.91 -3.60
C GLU A 113 6.24 -1.91 -3.25
N LEU A 114 6.38 -2.26 -1.96
CA LEU A 114 7.36 -3.23 -1.51
C LEU A 114 7.11 -4.62 -2.13
N ALA A 115 5.85 -5.06 -2.16
CA ALA A 115 5.46 -6.31 -2.79
C ALA A 115 5.78 -6.29 -4.30
N CYS A 116 5.52 -5.18 -4.98
CA CYS A 116 5.87 -5.01 -6.39
C CYS A 116 7.39 -5.10 -6.64
N ALA A 117 8.19 -4.43 -5.81
CA ALA A 117 9.64 -4.47 -5.90
C ALA A 117 10.20 -5.89 -5.73
N ASN A 118 9.63 -6.66 -4.79
CA ASN A 118 10.00 -8.06 -4.58
C ASN A 118 9.67 -8.94 -5.80
N THR A 119 8.52 -8.74 -6.44
CA THR A 119 8.15 -9.47 -7.67
C THR A 119 9.07 -9.10 -8.83
N ARG A 120 9.45 -7.83 -8.97
CA ARG A 120 10.33 -7.36 -10.05
C ARG A 120 11.77 -7.88 -9.93
N ASN A 121 12.24 -8.09 -8.70
CA ASN A 121 13.61 -8.52 -8.42
C ASN A 121 13.76 -10.06 -8.37
N ARG A 122 12.70 -10.81 -8.65
CA ARG A 122 12.74 -12.25 -8.90
C ARG A 122 12.90 -12.53 -10.39
#